data_AF-A0A6L5BTY1-F1
#
_entry.id   AF-A0A6L5BTY1-F1
#
_cell.length_a   1.000
_cell.length_b   1.000
_cell.length_c   1.000
_cell.angle_alpha   90.00
_cell.angle_beta   90.00
_cell.angle_gamma   90.00
#
_symmetry.space_group_name_H-M   'P 1'
#
loop_
_entity.id
_entity.type
_entity.pdbx_description
1 polymer ?
#
loop_
_entity_poly.entity_id
_entity_poly.type
_entity_poly.pdbx_seq_one_letter_code
_entity_poly.pdbx_strand_id
1 'polypeptide(L)'
;MVYGESRDERSFGAQQAIKIDPFVSEFDMGLARPSARSVRLNGFATCLRLEQVYWEILGKMATLNGCSVSALLSHVDREVQLRHGGVKNFTGLVRVVCVVHSLK
;
A
#
# COMPACT_ATOMS: atom_id res chain seq x y z
N MET A 1 -46.12 -44.42 -13.64
CA MET A 1 -44.65 -44.55 -13.51
C MET A 1 -44.12 -43.20 -13.07
N VAL A 2 -43.61 -43.12 -11.85
CA VAL A 2 -42.95 -41.93 -11.31
C VAL A 2 -41.49 -42.02 -11.70
N TYR A 3 -40.99 -41.05 -12.44
CA TYR A 3 -39.57 -40.76 -12.68
C TYR A 3 -39.49 -39.23 -12.72
N GLY A 4 -38.68 -38.52 -11.97
CA GLY A 4 -37.67 -38.83 -10.96
C GLY A 4 -37.11 -37.46 -10.55
N GLU A 5 -36.91 -37.24 -9.27
CA GLU A 5 -36.24 -36.04 -8.75
C GLU A 5 -34.83 -35.93 -9.33
N SER A 6 -34.43 -34.71 -9.69
CA SER A 6 -33.04 -34.30 -9.55
C SER A 6 -33.04 -32.83 -9.18
N ARG A 7 -33.13 -32.59 -7.87
CA ARG A 7 -32.80 -31.30 -7.28
C ARG A 7 -31.37 -30.97 -7.70
N ASP A 8 -31.25 -29.88 -8.43
CA ASP A 8 -29.96 -29.27 -8.74
C ASP A 8 -29.44 -28.60 -7.45
N GLU A 9 -29.00 -29.43 -6.51
CA GLU A 9 -28.25 -29.01 -5.32
C GLU A 9 -26.88 -28.52 -5.81
N ARG A 10 -26.84 -27.26 -6.24
CA ARG A 10 -25.60 -26.51 -6.33
C ARG A 10 -25.00 -26.46 -4.94
N SER A 11 -24.12 -27.41 -4.67
CA SER A 11 -23.20 -27.43 -3.55
C SER A 11 -22.31 -26.20 -3.68
N PHE A 12 -22.77 -25.06 -3.16
CA PHE A 12 -21.89 -23.95 -2.84
C PHE A 12 -21.02 -24.44 -1.70
N GLY A 13 -19.82 -24.91 -2.05
CA GLY A 13 -18.83 -25.40 -1.11
C GLY A 13 -18.71 -24.48 0.09
N ALA A 14 -18.65 -25.06 1.29
CA ALA A 14 -18.60 -24.37 2.58
C ALA A 14 -17.75 -23.10 2.49
N GLN A 15 -18.41 -21.94 2.56
CA GLN A 15 -17.74 -20.65 2.63
C GLN A 15 -16.79 -20.68 3.82
N GLN A 16 -15.48 -20.69 3.56
CA GLN A 16 -14.48 -20.64 4.63
C GLN A 16 -14.70 -19.33 5.40
N ALA A 17 -15.00 -19.43 6.69
CA ALA A 17 -15.20 -18.26 7.54
C ALA A 17 -13.91 -17.44 7.60
N ILE A 18 -13.99 -16.17 7.17
CA ILE A 18 -12.90 -15.21 7.28
C ILE A 18 -12.63 -14.97 8.77
N LYS A 19 -11.44 -15.34 9.26
CA LYS A 19 -11.08 -15.24 10.69
C LYS A 19 -10.76 -13.82 11.15
N ILE A 20 -10.25 -12.98 10.25
CA ILE A 20 -9.91 -11.58 10.49
C ILE A 20 -10.63 -10.80 9.40
N ASP A 21 -11.68 -10.07 9.76
CA ASP A 21 -12.37 -9.21 8.82
C ASP A 21 -11.60 -7.89 8.67
N PRO A 22 -11.06 -7.59 7.47
CA PRO A 22 -10.23 -6.42 7.24
C PRO A 22 -10.99 -5.08 7.30
N PHE A 23 -12.32 -5.09 7.39
CA PHE A 23 -13.15 -3.87 7.44
C PHE A 23 -13.63 -3.49 8.84
N VAL A 24 -13.40 -4.30 9.88
CA VAL A 24 -13.97 -4.05 11.23
C VAL A 24 -12.96 -3.45 12.21
N SER A 25 -11.65 -3.62 11.98
CA SER A 25 -10.62 -2.99 12.82
C SER A 25 -10.06 -1.75 12.13
N GLU A 26 -10.45 -0.56 12.58
CA GLU A 26 -9.79 0.73 12.28
C GLU A 26 -9.65 1.11 10.79
N PHE A 27 -10.24 0.33 9.89
CA PHE A 27 -10.12 0.50 8.45
C PHE A 27 -11.13 1.54 7.96
N ASP A 28 -10.62 2.73 7.65
CA ASP A 28 -11.35 3.76 6.93
C ASP A 28 -11.05 3.68 5.42
N MET A 29 -12.09 3.62 4.58
CA MET A 29 -11.93 3.69 3.11
C MET A 29 -11.24 4.97 2.63
N GLY A 30 -11.24 6.03 3.43
CA GLY A 30 -10.45 7.24 3.22
C GLY A 30 -8.95 6.96 3.10
N LEU A 31 -8.43 5.95 3.79
CA LEU A 31 -7.02 5.53 3.74
C LEU A 31 -6.62 4.97 2.37
N ALA A 32 -7.56 4.35 1.66
CA ALA A 32 -7.37 3.82 0.31
C ALA A 32 -7.50 4.89 -0.78
N ARG A 33 -7.92 6.12 -0.44
CA ARG A 33 -8.09 7.20 -1.42
C ARG A 33 -6.73 7.57 -2.02
N PRO A 34 -6.56 7.50 -3.35
CA PRO A 34 -5.31 7.90 -3.98
C PRO A 34 -5.19 9.43 -4.03
N SER A 35 -3.99 9.92 -3.76
CA SER A 35 -3.60 11.33 -3.82
C SER A 35 -2.29 11.47 -4.59
N ALA A 36 -2.30 12.33 -5.61
CA ALA A 36 -1.09 12.71 -6.34
C ALA A 36 -0.47 13.94 -5.69
N ARG A 37 0.82 13.88 -5.37
CA ARG A 37 1.58 15.01 -4.83
C ARG A 37 2.88 15.19 -5.59
N SER A 38 3.22 16.44 -5.87
CA SER A 38 4.54 16.79 -6.40
C SER A 38 5.54 16.81 -5.25
N VAL A 39 6.59 16.00 -5.35
CA VAL A 39 7.70 15.94 -4.40
C VAL A 39 9.00 16.24 -5.13
N ARG A 40 10.03 16.69 -4.40
CA ARG A 40 11.37 16.86 -4.97
C ARG A 40 12.20 15.62 -4.68
N LEU A 41 12.58 14.89 -5.72
CA LEU A 41 13.55 13.80 -5.65
C LEU A 41 14.88 14.32 -6.18
N ASN A 42 15.89 14.46 -5.32
CA ASN A 42 17.23 14.92 -5.70
C ASN A 42 17.22 16.25 -6.50
N GLY A 43 16.29 17.16 -6.16
CA GLY A 43 16.11 18.46 -6.82
C GLY A 43 15.06 18.49 -7.94
N PHE A 44 14.69 17.33 -8.50
CA PHE A 44 13.74 17.23 -9.61
C PHE A 44 12.30 17.06 -9.11
N ALA A 45 11.38 17.83 -9.68
CA ALA A 45 9.95 17.69 -9.39
C ALA A 45 9.44 16.37 -9.97
N THR A 46 8.95 15.50 -9.09
CA THR A 46 8.40 14.19 -9.43
C THR A 46 7.00 14.07 -8.86
N CYS A 47 6.03 13.73 -9.70
CA CYS A 47 4.66 13.48 -9.25
C CYS A 47 4.53 12.02 -8.81
N LEU A 48 4.23 11.79 -7.53
CA LEU A 48 3.93 10.45 -7.01
C LEU A 48 2.45 10.37 -6.67
N ARG A 49 1.81 9.25 -7.07
CA ARG A 49 0.42 8.94 -6.71
C ARG A 49 0.41 7.76 -5.74
N LEU A 50 0.06 8.06 -4.49
CA LEU A 50 -0.02 7.10 -3.39
C LEU A 50 -1.36 7.24 -2.68
N GLU A 51 -1.81 6.15 -2.08
CA GLU A 51 -2.95 6.09 -1.18
C GLU A 51 -2.69 6.92 0.08
N GLN A 52 -3.74 7.47 0.68
CA GLN A 52 -3.64 8.39 1.81
C GLN A 52 -2.86 7.79 2.99
N VAL A 53 -3.03 6.50 3.28
CA VAL A 53 -2.28 5.79 4.33
C VAL A 53 -0.77 5.87 4.14
N TYR A 54 -0.27 5.76 2.91
CA TYR A 54 1.16 5.83 2.63
C TYR A 54 1.69 7.25 2.83
N TRP A 55 0.90 8.28 2.47
CA TRP A 55 1.29 9.66 2.75
C TRP A 55 1.38 9.96 4.24
N GLU A 56 0.49 9.38 5.05
CA GLU A 56 0.53 9.52 6.51
C GLU A 56 1.72 8.81 7.12
N ILE A 57 2.01 7.58 6.69
CA ILE A 57 3.19 6.83 7.14
C ILE A 57 4.46 7.60 6.76
N LEU A 58 4.59 8.09 5.53
CA LEU A 58 5.72 8.92 5.10
C LEU A 58 5.85 10.20 5.92
N GLY A 59 4.72 10.85 6.26
CA GLY A 59 4.69 12.02 7.14
C GLY A 59 5.25 11.71 8.53
N LYS A 60 4.79 10.61 9.14
CA LYS A 60 5.28 10.14 10.44
C LYS A 60 6.78 9.83 10.40
N MET A 61 7.24 9.10 9.37
CA MET A 61 8.67 8.82 9.18
C MET A 61 9.48 10.10 9.04
N ALA A 62 9.02 11.07 8.25
CA ALA A 62 9.70 12.34 8.03
C ALA A 62 9.82 13.14 9.34
N THR A 63 8.74 13.21 10.13
CA THR A 63 8.75 13.84 11.46
C THR A 63 9.74 13.17 12.40
N LEU A 64 9.77 11.83 12.47
CA LEU A 64 10.72 11.09 13.31
C LEU A 64 12.18 11.33 12.91
N ASN A 65 12.44 11.56 11.63
CA ASN A 65 13.78 11.87 11.11
C ASN A 65 14.11 13.37 11.13
N GLY A 66 13.19 14.24 11.59
CA GLY A 66 13.38 15.69 11.57
C GLY A 66 13.56 16.26 10.15
N CYS A 67 12.99 15.63 9.13
CA CYS A 67 13.14 16.02 7.73
C CYS A 67 11.79 16.16 7.01
N SER A 68 11.81 16.62 5.76
CA SER A 68 10.59 16.65 4.93
C SER A 68 10.36 15.32 4.22
N VAL A 69 9.13 15.05 3.81
CA VAL A 69 8.80 13.87 2.98
C VAL A 69 9.63 13.84 1.68
N SER A 70 9.89 15.01 1.06
CA SER A 70 10.74 15.09 -0.14
C SER A 70 12.20 14.68 0.16
N ALA A 71 12.74 15.09 1.31
CA ALA A 71 14.09 14.72 1.73
C ALA A 71 14.18 13.22 2.03
N LEU A 72 13.19 12.67 2.74
CA LEU A 72 13.09 11.23 3.02
C LEU A 72 13.04 10.41 1.73
N LEU A 73 12.17 10.79 0.78
CA LEU A 73 12.05 10.09 -0.50
C LEU A 73 13.30 10.24 -1.37
N SER A 74 13.96 11.40 -1.37
CA SER A 74 15.25 11.60 -2.04
C SER A 74 16.33 10.69 -1.47
N HIS A 75 16.34 10.50 -0.14
CA HIS A 75 17.24 9.55 0.50
C HIS A 75 16.97 8.12 0.02
N VAL A 76 15.71 7.67 0.01
CA VAL A 76 15.35 6.33 -0.49
C VAL A 76 15.76 6.14 -1.95
N ASP A 77 15.47 7.12 -2.81
CA ASP A 77 15.84 7.11 -4.24
C ASP A 77 17.36 6.97 -4.42
N ARG A 78 18.13 7.76 -3.67
CA ARG A 78 19.59 7.70 -3.69
C ARG A 78 20.12 6.35 -3.20
N GLU A 79 19.61 5.83 -2.08
CA GLU A 79 20.08 4.56 -1.52
C GLU A 79 19.77 3.38 -2.46
N VAL A 80 18.60 3.33 -3.09
CA VAL A 80 18.29 2.28 -4.05
C VAL A 80 19.14 2.39 -5.31
N GLN A 81 19.42 3.62 -5.76
CA GLN A 81 20.33 3.85 -6.88
C GLN A 81 21.75 3.36 -6.57
N LEU A 82 22.28 3.68 -5.40
CA LEU A 82 23.65 3.34 -5.01
C LEU A 82 23.83 1.86 -4.69
N ARG A 83 22.86 1.22 -4.01
CA ARG A 83 23.00 -0.15 -3.51
C ARG A 83 22.49 -1.22 -4.46
N HIS A 84 21.54 -0.87 -5.33
CA HIS A 84 20.83 -1.82 -6.20
C HIS A 84 20.82 -1.43 -7.67
N GLY A 85 21.49 -0.33 -8.04
CA GLY A 85 21.50 0.18 -9.42
C GLY A 85 20.20 0.86 -9.85
N GLY A 86 19.31 1.16 -8.89
CA GLY A 86 18.02 1.82 -9.12
C GLY A 86 16.84 0.87 -9.06
N VAL A 87 15.64 1.40 -9.32
CA VAL A 87 14.39 0.62 -9.32
C VAL A 87 13.48 1.10 -10.45
N LYS A 88 12.86 0.16 -11.17
CA LYS A 88 11.94 0.49 -12.27
C LYS A 88 10.61 1.09 -11.78
N ASN A 89 10.15 0.65 -10.61
CA ASN A 89 8.90 1.10 -10.00
C ASN A 89 9.17 1.72 -8.62
N PHE A 90 9.64 2.97 -8.62
CA PHE A 90 9.94 3.70 -7.39
C PHE A 90 8.70 3.86 -6.49
N THR A 91 7.54 4.16 -7.07
CA THR A 91 6.27 4.27 -6.31
C THR A 91 5.92 2.95 -5.60
N GLY A 92 6.13 1.80 -6.25
CA GLY A 92 5.96 0.48 -5.64
C GLY A 92 6.94 0.25 -4.48
N LEU A 93 8.21 0.61 -4.64
CA LEU A 93 9.20 0.56 -3.57
C LEU A 93 8.76 1.40 -2.36
N VAL A 94 8.29 2.62 -2.58
CA VAL A 94 7.81 3.51 -1.51
C VAL A 94 6.67 2.88 -0.71
N ARG A 95 5.71 2.22 -1.38
CA ARG A 95 4.63 1.47 -0.70
C ARG A 95 5.19 0.35 0.17
N VAL A 96 6.13 -0.44 -0.35
CA VAL A 96 6.79 -1.53 0.40
C VAL A 96 7.54 -0.99 1.62
N VAL A 97 8.28 0.11 1.47
CA VAL A 97 8.97 0.77 2.59
C VAL A 97 7.99 1.16 3.70
N CYS A 98 6.83 1.71 3.34
CA CYS A 98 5.78 2.05 4.30
C CYS A 98 5.25 0.81 5.03
N VAL A 99 4.89 -0.25 4.29
CA VAL A 99 4.39 -1.50 4.90
C VAL A 99 5.43 -2.10 5.85
N VAL A 100 6.69 -2.21 5.41
CA VAL A 100 7.77 -2.78 6.24
C VAL A 100 8.04 -1.94 7.49
N HIS A 101 7.91 -0.62 7.41
CA HIS A 101 8.00 0.25 8.59
C HIS A 101 6.87 0.00 9.59
N SER A 102 5.65 -0.26 9.11
CA SER A 102 4.47 -0.54 9.95
C SER A 102 4.39 -1.96 10.50
N LEU A 103 5.24 -2.87 10.03
CA LEU A 103 5.37 -4.23 10.58
C LEU A 103 6.29 -4.30 11.82
N LYS A 104 6.93 -3.19 12.18
CA LYS A 104 7.81 -3.06 13.35
C LYS A 104 7.07 -2.42 14.50
#